data_AF-A0A967JZJ6-F1
#
_entry.id   AF-A0A967JZJ6-F1
#
_cell.length_a   1.000
_cell.length_b   1.000
_cell.length_c   1.000
_cell.angle_alpha   90.00
_cell.angle_beta   90.00
_cell.angle_gamma   90.00
#
_symmetry.space_group_name_H-M   'P 1'
#
loop_
_entity.id
_entity.type
_entity.pdbx_description
1 polymer ?
#
loop_
_entity_poly.entity_id
_entity_poly.type
_entity_poly.pdbx_seq_one_letter_code
_entity_poly.pdbx_strand_id
1 'polypeptide(L)'
;MVEQSNEQGQLERITRRWWFYGLFVLMQFTIPPYASKGYKIEDWGNVIMHALSSAIVYQHSELYPIFKVIPIILLVCVFVFRNKVARLFAIYVSISYMLFAIGQNIAITEKYGITICTINLVMFPLVAAFWAWEAVVLKNDYTLRKLPIWRYWVVPLAVLAFWAPMGRGRPDFNPILLFTNGAGLAFCMMTPVYVGLLTLYWPRVNLPAMR
;
A
#
# COMPACT_ATOMS: atom_id res chain seq x y z
N MET A 1 -22.27 -7.45 -16.47
CA MET A 1 -21.21 -7.04 -17.44
C MET A 1 -21.39 -5.61 -17.95
N VAL A 2 -22.55 -5.23 -18.51
CA VAL A 2 -22.78 -3.85 -19.00
C VAL A 2 -22.73 -2.80 -17.88
N GLU A 3 -23.34 -3.10 -16.72
CA GLU A 3 -23.38 -2.19 -15.57
C GLU A 3 -21.99 -1.96 -14.95
N GLN A 4 -21.25 -3.04 -14.66
CA GLN A 4 -19.85 -2.99 -14.21
C GLN A 4 -18.93 -2.23 -15.19
N SER A 5 -19.16 -2.36 -16.51
CA SER A 5 -18.38 -1.62 -17.51
C SER A 5 -18.65 -0.11 -17.48
N ASN A 6 -19.89 0.29 -17.16
CA ASN A 6 -20.27 1.69 -17.02
C ASN A 6 -19.72 2.30 -15.72
N GLU A 7 -19.83 1.58 -14.60
CA GLU A 7 -19.27 1.97 -13.29
C GLU A 7 -17.75 2.14 -13.37
N GLN A 8 -17.05 1.19 -14.00
CA GLN A 8 -15.60 1.30 -14.25
C GLN A 8 -15.24 2.53 -15.08
N GLY A 9 -16.02 2.84 -16.12
CA GLY A 9 -15.83 4.02 -16.95
C GLY A 9 -16.03 5.33 -16.18
N GLN A 10 -16.99 5.36 -15.24
CA GLN A 10 -17.20 6.50 -14.35
C GLN A 10 -16.04 6.69 -13.37
N LEU A 11 -15.57 5.62 -12.73
CA LEU A 11 -14.41 5.65 -11.83
C LEU A 11 -13.15 6.14 -12.55
N GLU A 12 -12.90 5.66 -13.77
CA GLU A 12 -11.78 6.13 -14.60
C GLU A 12 -11.88 7.63 -14.92
N ARG A 13 -13.09 8.13 -15.18
CA ARG A 13 -13.33 9.54 -15.48
C ARG A 13 -13.12 10.42 -14.26
N ILE A 14 -13.53 9.96 -13.07
CA ILE A 14 -13.36 10.71 -11.81
C ILE A 14 -11.88 10.76 -11.43
N THR A 15 -11.22 9.60 -11.36
CA THR A 15 -9.80 9.48 -10.97
C THR A 15 -8.83 10.17 -11.93
N ARG A 16 -9.27 10.52 -13.15
CA ARG A 16 -8.46 11.25 -14.12
C ARG A 16 -8.45 12.77 -13.90
N ARG A 17 -9.44 13.33 -13.20
CA ARG A 17 -9.56 14.79 -13.06
C ARG A 17 -8.51 15.32 -12.07
N TRP A 18 -7.91 16.47 -12.37
CA TRP A 18 -6.87 17.09 -11.53
C TRP A 18 -7.35 17.36 -10.09
N TRP A 19 -8.63 17.72 -9.92
CA TRP A 19 -9.20 18.00 -8.61
C TRP A 19 -9.26 16.76 -7.72
N PHE A 20 -9.27 15.54 -8.29
CA PHE A 20 -9.22 14.29 -7.51
C PHE A 20 -7.91 14.25 -6.71
N TYR A 21 -6.78 14.46 -7.36
CA TYR A 21 -5.48 14.55 -6.68
C TYR A 21 -5.42 15.74 -5.71
N GLY A 22 -5.95 16.89 -6.11
CA GLY A 22 -6.06 18.06 -5.24
C GLY A 22 -6.84 17.75 -3.95
N LEU A 23 -7.92 16.99 -4.04
CA LEU A 23 -8.72 16.57 -2.89
C LEU A 23 -7.92 15.68 -1.93
N PHE A 24 -7.17 14.69 -2.42
CA PHE A 24 -6.29 13.87 -1.56
C PHE A 24 -5.23 14.70 -0.86
N VAL A 25 -4.58 15.61 -1.60
CA VAL A 25 -3.59 16.52 -1.03
C VAL A 25 -4.21 17.38 0.06
N LEU A 26 -5.40 17.96 -0.18
CA LEU A 26 -6.11 18.76 0.81
C LEU A 26 -6.50 17.95 2.04
N MET A 27 -6.99 16.72 1.87
CA MET A 27 -7.36 15.85 2.99
C MET A 27 -6.18 15.58 3.95
N GLN A 28 -4.95 15.48 3.44
CA GLN A 28 -3.75 15.30 4.27
C GLN A 28 -3.49 16.48 5.22
N PHE A 29 -3.90 17.70 4.83
CA PHE A 29 -3.70 18.91 5.63
C PHE A 29 -4.91 19.29 6.49
N THR A 30 -6.11 18.76 6.18
CA THR A 30 -7.34 19.16 6.87
C THR A 30 -7.80 18.19 7.96
N ILE A 31 -7.38 16.91 7.91
CA ILE A 31 -7.88 15.88 8.83
C ILE A 31 -6.86 15.65 9.98
N PRO A 32 -7.16 16.10 11.22
CA PRO A 32 -6.26 15.97 12.37
C PRO A 32 -6.11 14.52 12.84
N PRO A 33 -4.91 14.09 13.28
CA PRO A 33 -4.78 12.84 14.00
C PRO A 33 -5.63 12.90 15.29
N TYR A 34 -6.11 11.74 15.71
CA TYR A 34 -6.85 11.60 16.95
C TYR A 34 -5.91 11.13 18.06
N ALA A 35 -6.00 11.76 19.23
CA ALA A 35 -5.29 11.33 20.43
C ALA A 35 -6.23 11.42 21.63
N SER A 36 -6.37 10.31 22.36
CA SER A 36 -7.28 10.22 23.52
C SER A 36 -6.95 11.20 24.65
N LYS A 37 -5.67 11.53 24.86
CA LYS A 37 -5.24 12.51 25.88
C LYS A 37 -5.25 13.96 25.39
N GLY A 38 -5.64 14.20 24.14
CA GLY A 38 -5.57 15.51 23.49
C GLY A 38 -4.14 15.93 23.15
N TYR A 39 -4.02 16.96 22.30
CA TYR A 39 -2.75 17.57 21.90
C TYR A 39 -2.99 18.99 21.38
N LYS A 40 -1.94 19.82 21.36
CA LYS A 40 -1.99 21.15 20.72
C LYS A 40 -1.79 21.01 19.22
N ILE A 41 -2.40 21.87 18.40
CA ILE A 41 -2.26 21.83 16.94
C ILE A 41 -0.78 21.89 16.49
N GLU A 42 0.07 22.60 17.24
CA GLU A 42 1.51 22.67 17.02
C GLU A 42 2.20 21.29 17.07
N ASP A 43 1.65 20.35 17.84
CA ASP A 43 2.16 18.98 17.99
C ASP A 43 1.59 18.00 16.95
N TRP A 44 0.77 18.45 16.00
CA TRP A 44 0.12 17.59 15.01
C TRP A 44 1.09 16.62 14.32
N GLY A 45 2.22 17.14 13.82
CA GLY A 45 3.25 16.31 13.18
C GLY A 45 3.90 15.32 14.14
N ASN A 46 4.15 15.74 15.39
CA ASN A 46 4.74 14.90 16.42
C ASN A 46 3.82 13.73 16.81
N VAL A 47 2.52 13.99 16.89
CA VAL A 47 1.50 12.97 17.17
C VAL A 47 1.46 11.92 16.05
N ILE A 48 1.50 12.34 14.79
CA ILE A 48 1.57 11.40 13.65
C ILE A 48 2.86 10.58 13.72
N MET A 49 4.01 11.22 13.91
CA MET A 49 5.29 10.52 13.98
C MET A 49 5.33 9.52 15.14
N HIS A 50 4.79 9.88 16.31
CA HIS A 50 4.67 8.97 17.45
C HIS A 50 3.71 7.81 17.17
N ALA A 51 2.57 8.08 16.52
CA ALA A 51 1.63 7.03 16.13
C ALA A 51 2.28 6.02 15.17
N LEU A 52 2.98 6.52 14.13
CA LEU A 52 3.61 5.67 13.13
C LEU A 52 4.85 4.92 13.65
N SER A 53 5.59 5.48 14.62
CA SER A 53 6.79 4.84 15.20
C SER A 53 6.48 3.83 16.30
N SER A 54 5.34 3.99 16.99
CA SER A 54 4.89 3.12 18.09
C SER A 54 3.65 2.30 17.72
N ALA A 55 3.41 2.13 16.43
CA ALA A 55 2.25 1.45 15.89
C ALA A 55 2.14 -0.02 16.34
N ILE A 56 0.91 -0.54 16.42
CA ILE A 56 0.62 -1.91 16.85
C ILE A 56 1.40 -2.96 16.03
N VAL A 57 1.66 -2.68 14.76
CA VAL A 57 2.49 -3.54 13.88
C VAL A 57 3.87 -3.85 14.48
N TYR A 58 4.46 -2.96 15.28
CA TYR A 58 5.75 -3.18 15.92
C TYR A 58 5.70 -4.09 17.15
N GLN A 59 4.51 -4.29 17.71
CA GLN A 59 4.30 -5.21 18.83
C GLN A 59 4.21 -6.67 18.35
N HIS A 60 3.98 -6.89 17.05
CA HIS A 60 3.84 -8.22 16.44
C HIS A 60 4.95 -8.51 15.44
N SER A 61 6.21 -8.45 15.89
CA SER A 61 7.38 -8.76 15.05
C SER A 61 7.37 -10.19 14.49
N GLU A 62 6.66 -11.12 15.14
CA GLU A 62 6.48 -12.50 14.67
C GLU A 62 5.73 -12.59 13.33
N LEU A 63 4.94 -11.58 12.98
CA LEU A 63 4.22 -11.53 11.71
C LEU A 63 5.12 -11.06 10.55
N TYR A 64 6.30 -10.51 10.82
CA TYR A 64 7.15 -9.91 9.77
C TYR A 64 7.53 -10.93 8.70
N PRO A 65 8.03 -12.13 9.03
CA PRO A 65 8.39 -13.11 8.01
C PRO A 65 7.20 -13.53 7.16
N ILE A 66 6.01 -13.65 7.76
CA ILE A 66 4.77 -14.03 7.07
C ILE A 66 4.44 -12.99 5.98
N PHE A 67 4.44 -11.71 6.34
CA PHE A 67 4.15 -10.61 5.43
C PHE A 67 5.31 -10.26 4.48
N LYS A 68 6.46 -10.94 4.61
CA LYS A 68 7.52 -10.91 3.60
C LYS A 68 7.39 -12.06 2.62
N VAL A 69 7.15 -13.27 3.12
CA VAL A 69 7.11 -14.49 2.29
C VAL A 69 5.85 -14.51 1.42
N ILE A 70 4.67 -14.16 1.96
CA ILE A 70 3.41 -14.22 1.21
C ILE A 70 3.42 -13.32 -0.05
N PRO A 71 3.79 -12.03 0.01
CA PRO A 71 3.89 -11.21 -1.20
C PRO A 71 4.83 -11.80 -2.25
N ILE A 72 5.99 -12.33 -1.86
CA ILE A 72 6.95 -12.94 -2.79
C ILE A 72 6.29 -14.13 -3.50
N ILE A 73 5.66 -15.03 -2.75
CA ILE A 73 4.95 -16.19 -3.31
C ILE A 73 3.86 -15.71 -4.27
N LEU A 74 3.08 -14.70 -3.90
CA LEU A 74 2.02 -14.15 -4.76
C LEU A 74 2.56 -13.51 -6.03
N LEU A 75 3.67 -12.75 -5.96
CA LEU A 75 4.32 -12.18 -7.14
C LEU A 75 4.83 -13.27 -8.08
N VAL A 76 5.46 -14.33 -7.55
CA VAL A 76 5.87 -15.51 -8.35
C VAL A 76 4.65 -16.19 -8.96
N CYS A 77 3.57 -16.38 -8.20
CA CYS A 77 2.32 -16.94 -8.71
C CYS A 77 1.71 -16.10 -9.83
N VAL A 78 1.71 -14.76 -9.71
CA VAL A 78 1.23 -13.87 -10.79
C VAL A 78 2.10 -14.02 -12.03
N PHE A 79 3.42 -14.14 -11.87
CA PHE A 79 4.33 -14.33 -13.00
C PHE A 79 4.12 -15.68 -13.72
N VAL A 80 3.92 -16.76 -12.95
CA VAL A 80 3.77 -18.14 -13.48
C VAL A 80 2.35 -18.41 -13.99
N PHE A 81 1.33 -18.12 -13.17
CA PHE A 81 -0.08 -18.45 -13.44
C PHE A 81 -0.87 -17.31 -14.08
N ARG A 82 -0.32 -16.10 -14.12
CA ARG A 82 -0.86 -14.93 -14.85
C ARG A 82 -2.30 -14.62 -14.37
N ASN A 83 -3.22 -14.47 -15.32
CA ASN A 83 -4.61 -14.07 -15.06
C ASN A 83 -5.38 -15.06 -14.16
N LYS A 84 -4.92 -16.31 -14.02
CA LYS A 84 -5.58 -17.29 -13.14
C LYS A 84 -5.54 -16.88 -11.67
N VAL A 85 -4.52 -16.15 -11.24
CA VAL A 85 -4.36 -15.70 -9.84
C VAL A 85 -4.64 -14.20 -9.66
N ALA A 86 -5.09 -13.50 -10.71
CA ALA A 86 -5.37 -12.07 -10.68
C ALA A 86 -6.32 -11.68 -9.55
N ARG A 87 -7.41 -12.45 -9.37
CA ARG A 87 -8.40 -12.23 -8.30
C ARG A 87 -7.78 -12.41 -6.92
N LEU A 88 -7.03 -13.49 -6.72
CA LEU A 88 -6.39 -13.79 -5.44
C LEU A 88 -5.40 -12.68 -5.07
N PHE A 89 -4.60 -12.23 -6.03
CA PHE A 89 -3.68 -11.11 -5.84
C PHE A 89 -4.42 -9.82 -5.46
N ALA A 90 -5.48 -9.46 -6.17
CA ALA A 90 -6.26 -8.25 -5.86
C ALA A 90 -6.90 -8.29 -4.47
N ILE A 91 -7.46 -9.45 -4.07
CA ILE A 91 -8.00 -9.66 -2.72
C ILE A 91 -6.90 -9.52 -1.67
N TYR A 92 -5.74 -10.14 -1.90
CA TYR A 92 -4.61 -10.04 -0.97
C TYR A 92 -4.14 -8.59 -0.78
N VAL A 93 -4.00 -7.84 -1.88
CA VAL A 93 -3.59 -6.44 -1.82
C VAL A 93 -4.64 -5.59 -1.08
N SER A 94 -5.93 -5.82 -1.35
CA SER A 94 -7.04 -5.16 -0.64
C SER A 94 -6.99 -5.44 0.88
N ILE A 95 -6.86 -6.70 1.28
CA ILE A 95 -6.75 -7.08 2.70
C ILE A 95 -5.49 -6.48 3.33
N SER A 96 -4.36 -6.49 2.62
CA SER A 96 -3.10 -5.89 3.09
C SER A 96 -3.27 -4.40 3.38
N TYR A 97 -3.93 -3.64 2.49
CA TYR A 97 -4.20 -2.22 2.73
C TYR A 97 -5.10 -1.98 3.93
N MET A 98 -6.10 -2.85 4.17
CA MET A 98 -6.94 -2.77 5.36
C MET A 98 -6.13 -3.05 6.64
N LEU A 99 -5.25 -4.04 6.60
CA LEU A 99 -4.35 -4.35 7.71
C LEU A 99 -3.35 -3.21 7.97
N PHE A 100 -2.85 -2.56 6.92
CA PHE A 100 -1.99 -1.38 7.06
C PHE A 100 -2.76 -0.21 7.68
N ALA A 101 -4.03 -0.03 7.31
CA ALA A 101 -4.88 1.03 7.85
C ALA A 101 -4.94 0.93 9.38
N ILE A 102 -5.15 -0.26 9.92
CA ILE A 102 -5.27 -0.47 11.37
C ILE A 102 -3.89 -0.61 12.02
N GLY A 103 -3.06 -1.51 11.52
CA GLY A 103 -1.81 -1.94 12.17
C GLY A 103 -0.72 -0.88 12.22
N GLN A 104 -0.59 -0.04 11.19
CA GLN A 104 0.44 1.02 11.15
C GLN A 104 -0.04 2.36 11.69
N ASN A 105 -1.35 2.62 11.73
CA ASN A 105 -1.86 3.96 12.03
C ASN A 105 -2.48 4.08 13.41
N ILE A 106 -2.60 2.97 14.15
CA ILE A 106 -3.06 2.98 15.54
C ILE A 106 -1.88 2.62 16.44
N ALA A 107 -1.67 3.44 17.47
CA ALA A 107 -0.69 3.22 18.51
C ALA A 107 -1.29 3.46 19.89
N ILE A 108 -0.81 2.73 20.89
CA ILE A 108 -1.14 2.96 22.29
C ILE A 108 0.14 3.44 22.96
N THR A 109 0.15 4.69 23.42
CA THR A 109 1.34 5.32 24.00
C THR A 109 1.04 5.93 25.36
N GLU A 110 2.06 6.03 26.20
CA GLU A 110 1.92 6.72 27.50
C GLU A 110 1.68 8.22 27.33
N LYS A 111 2.32 8.84 26.33
CA LYS A 111 2.29 10.30 26.09
C LYS A 111 0.94 10.80 25.59
N TYR A 112 0.38 10.15 24.57
CA TYR A 112 -0.85 10.60 23.89
C TYR A 112 -2.05 9.64 24.09
N GLY A 113 -1.83 8.53 24.80
CA GLY A 113 -2.82 7.45 24.93
C GLY A 113 -3.01 6.71 23.61
N ILE A 114 -4.26 6.36 23.30
CA ILE A 114 -4.64 5.84 21.99
C ILE A 114 -4.47 6.97 20.98
N THR A 115 -3.58 6.76 20.00
CA THR A 115 -3.24 7.71 18.95
C THR A 115 -3.52 7.08 17.60
N ILE A 116 -4.21 7.83 16.73
CA ILE A 116 -4.70 7.34 15.44
C ILE A 116 -4.37 8.36 14.36
N CYS A 117 -3.67 7.92 13.31
CA CYS A 117 -3.55 8.68 12.08
C CYS A 117 -4.84 8.53 11.25
N THR A 118 -5.83 9.34 11.61
CA THR A 118 -7.20 9.34 11.07
C THR A 118 -7.25 9.42 9.56
N ILE A 119 -6.40 10.24 8.93
CA ILE A 119 -6.37 10.37 7.48
C ILE A 119 -5.99 9.06 6.79
N ASN A 120 -5.02 8.32 7.32
CA ASN A 120 -4.62 7.04 6.75
C ASN A 120 -5.69 5.96 6.97
N LEU A 121 -6.48 6.05 8.05
CA LEU A 121 -7.67 5.22 8.26
C LEU A 121 -8.81 5.53 7.27
N VAL A 122 -8.77 6.65 6.55
CA VAL A 122 -9.71 6.94 5.46
C VAL A 122 -9.09 6.56 4.12
N MET A 123 -7.84 6.98 3.87
CA MET A 123 -7.17 6.78 2.59
C MET A 123 -6.85 5.32 2.31
N PHE A 124 -6.31 4.57 3.28
CA PHE A 124 -5.89 3.20 3.02
C PHE A 124 -7.09 2.27 2.73
N PRO A 125 -8.22 2.36 3.45
CA PRO A 125 -9.43 1.63 3.06
C PRO A 125 -10.02 2.05 1.72
N LEU A 126 -9.90 3.33 1.33
CA LEU A 126 -10.33 3.76 0.00
C LEU A 126 -9.48 3.10 -1.10
N VAL A 127 -8.15 3.05 -0.93
CA VAL A 127 -7.26 2.30 -1.83
C VAL A 127 -7.61 0.81 -1.81
N ALA A 128 -7.85 0.23 -0.63
CA ALA A 128 -8.30 -1.15 -0.49
C ALA A 128 -9.60 -1.42 -1.27
N ALA A 129 -10.53 -0.46 -1.31
CA ALA A 129 -11.77 -0.55 -2.05
C ALA A 129 -11.53 -0.56 -3.57
N PHE A 130 -10.58 0.23 -4.10
CA PHE A 130 -10.21 0.14 -5.52
C PHE A 130 -9.63 -1.24 -5.87
N TRP A 131 -8.83 -1.83 -4.98
CA TRP A 131 -8.30 -3.18 -5.17
C TRP A 131 -9.36 -4.28 -4.99
N ALA A 132 -10.33 -4.09 -4.09
CA ALA A 132 -11.48 -4.98 -3.95
C ALA A 132 -12.36 -4.93 -5.21
N TRP A 133 -12.59 -3.73 -5.75
CA TRP A 133 -13.30 -3.55 -7.02
C TRP A 133 -12.58 -4.25 -8.17
N GLU A 134 -11.25 -4.19 -8.19
CA GLU A 134 -10.45 -4.94 -9.17
C GLU A 134 -10.59 -6.47 -9.01
N ALA A 135 -10.76 -7.00 -7.80
CA ALA A 135 -11.03 -8.43 -7.62
C ALA A 135 -12.38 -8.88 -8.23
N VAL A 136 -13.32 -7.94 -8.39
CA VAL A 136 -14.64 -8.17 -9.01
C VAL A 136 -14.56 -8.01 -10.53
N VAL A 137 -14.00 -6.90 -11.02
CA VAL A 137 -13.98 -6.56 -12.46
C VAL A 137 -12.89 -7.30 -13.22
N LEU A 138 -11.77 -7.62 -12.56
CA LEU A 138 -10.60 -8.33 -13.13
C LEU A 138 -10.11 -7.70 -14.44
N LYS A 139 -9.93 -6.37 -14.44
CA LYS A 139 -9.49 -5.64 -15.63
C LYS A 139 -7.98 -5.79 -15.87
N ASN A 140 -7.20 -6.13 -14.84
CA ASN A 140 -5.77 -6.35 -14.96
C ASN A 140 -5.47 -7.60 -15.82
N ASP A 141 -4.68 -7.41 -16.87
CA ASP A 141 -4.18 -8.46 -17.75
C ASP A 141 -2.67 -8.68 -17.50
N TYR A 142 -2.35 -9.75 -16.77
CA TYR A 142 -1.00 -10.20 -16.42
C TYR A 142 -0.37 -11.09 -17.50
N THR A 143 -0.80 -10.98 -18.77
CA THR A 143 -0.16 -11.72 -19.88
C THR A 143 1.23 -11.15 -20.16
N LEU A 144 2.24 -12.04 -20.20
CA LEU A 144 3.62 -11.66 -20.47
C LEU A 144 3.76 -11.11 -21.88
N ARG A 145 4.39 -9.94 -21.99
CA ARG A 145 4.71 -9.30 -23.27
C ARG A 145 6.17 -8.88 -23.27
N LYS A 146 6.79 -8.85 -24.45
CA LYS A 146 8.12 -8.25 -24.59
C LYS A 146 8.01 -6.76 -24.30
N LEU A 147 8.48 -6.36 -23.12
CA LEU A 147 8.58 -4.96 -22.71
C LEU A 147 9.96 -4.42 -23.10
N PRO A 148 10.06 -3.15 -23.53
CA PRO A 148 11.35 -2.50 -23.72
C PRO A 148 12.11 -2.47 -22.39
N ILE A 149 13.43 -2.69 -22.44
CA ILE A 149 14.25 -2.89 -21.23
C ILE A 149 14.19 -1.70 -20.27
N TRP A 150 13.97 -0.49 -20.79
CA TRP A 150 13.83 0.72 -19.98
C TRP A 150 12.69 0.60 -18.96
N ARG A 151 11.54 -0.04 -19.29
CA ARG A 151 10.40 -0.16 -18.36
C ARG A 151 10.71 -0.98 -17.10
N TYR A 152 11.78 -1.77 -17.09
CA TYR A 152 12.19 -2.54 -15.92
C TYR A 152 12.87 -1.69 -14.85
N TRP A 153 13.08 -0.38 -15.06
CA TRP A 153 13.66 0.53 -14.06
C TRP A 153 12.88 0.55 -12.73
N VAL A 154 11.59 0.22 -12.76
CA VAL A 154 10.73 0.18 -11.55
C VAL A 154 11.03 -1.03 -10.67
N VAL A 155 11.51 -2.13 -11.25
CA VAL A 155 11.82 -3.38 -10.52
C VAL A 155 12.87 -3.17 -9.43
N PRO A 156 14.06 -2.60 -9.69
CA PRO A 156 15.04 -2.39 -8.63
C PRO A 156 14.53 -1.47 -7.51
N LEU A 157 13.66 -0.50 -7.82
CA LEU A 157 13.06 0.36 -6.79
C LEU A 157 12.03 -0.39 -5.94
N ALA A 158 11.18 -1.22 -6.56
CA ALA A 158 10.26 -2.08 -5.84
C ALA A 158 11.00 -3.09 -4.94
N VAL A 159 12.08 -3.69 -5.45
CA VAL A 159 12.95 -4.59 -4.67
C VAL A 159 13.61 -3.85 -3.52
N LEU A 160 14.12 -2.63 -3.74
CA LEU A 160 14.75 -1.83 -2.70
C LEU A 160 13.74 -1.41 -1.62
N ALA A 161 12.54 -1.00 -2.00
CA ALA A 161 11.45 -0.67 -1.07
C ALA A 161 11.03 -1.89 -0.25
N PHE A 162 10.90 -3.05 -0.91
CA PHE A 162 10.57 -4.30 -0.24
C PHE A 162 11.68 -4.77 0.72
N TRP A 163 12.95 -4.63 0.33
CA TRP A 163 14.10 -4.97 1.16
C TRP A 163 14.21 -4.02 2.36
N ALA A 164 14.01 -2.72 2.13
CA ALA A 164 14.16 -1.66 3.12
C ALA A 164 15.44 -1.81 3.96
N PRO A 165 16.64 -1.68 3.35
CA PRO A 165 17.94 -1.86 4.01
C PRO A 165 18.27 -0.67 4.94
N MET A 166 17.41 -0.39 5.91
CA MET A 166 17.59 0.69 6.90
C MET A 166 18.12 0.10 8.21
N GLY A 167 19.41 0.35 8.49
CA GLY A 167 20.00 0.10 9.79
C GLY A 167 19.81 1.28 10.74
N ARG A 168 20.39 1.19 11.95
CA ARG A 168 20.42 2.30 12.91
C ARG A 168 21.31 3.43 12.39
N GLY A 169 20.74 4.37 11.63
CA GLY A 169 21.40 5.58 11.14
C GLY A 169 22.28 5.42 9.89
N ARG A 170 22.42 4.21 9.35
CA ARG A 170 23.12 3.92 8.08
C ARG A 170 22.42 2.81 7.31
N PRO A 171 22.51 2.79 5.97
CA PRO A 171 22.00 1.66 5.19
C PRO A 171 22.69 0.36 5.62
N ASP A 172 21.89 -0.69 5.86
CA ASP A 172 22.37 -2.03 6.17
C ASP A 172 21.88 -2.99 5.09
N PHE A 173 22.81 -3.45 4.24
CA PHE A 173 22.53 -4.32 3.11
C PHE A 173 22.63 -5.80 3.46
N ASN A 174 22.34 -6.17 4.71
CA ASN A 174 22.25 -7.57 5.08
C ASN A 174 21.02 -8.23 4.40
N PRO A 175 21.20 -9.29 3.58
CA PRO A 175 20.10 -9.98 2.91
C PRO A 175 19.05 -10.55 3.87
N ILE A 176 19.40 -10.79 5.13
CA ILE A 176 18.46 -11.30 6.13
C ILE A 176 17.30 -10.32 6.37
N LEU A 177 17.53 -9.02 6.20
CA LEU A 177 16.52 -7.97 6.34
C LEU A 177 15.38 -8.10 5.33
N LEU A 178 15.61 -8.81 4.22
CA LEU A 178 14.57 -9.14 3.27
C LEU A 178 13.41 -9.90 3.94
N PHE A 179 13.68 -10.66 5.00
CA PHE A 179 12.70 -11.50 5.70
C PHE A 179 12.40 -11.06 7.13
N THR A 180 13.28 -10.29 7.78
CA THR A 180 13.20 -10.04 9.23
C THR A 180 12.67 -8.66 9.62
N ASN A 181 12.58 -7.70 8.68
CA ASN A 181 12.09 -6.36 9.01
C ASN A 181 10.58 -6.19 8.73
N GLY A 182 9.98 -5.16 9.33
CA GLY A 182 8.56 -4.86 9.23
C GLY A 182 8.12 -4.24 7.89
N ALA A 183 8.99 -4.12 6.88
CA ALA A 183 8.64 -3.44 5.63
C ALA A 183 7.51 -4.15 4.84
N GLY A 184 7.36 -5.47 5.02
CA GLY A 184 6.25 -6.24 4.45
C GLY A 184 4.87 -5.85 5.01
N LEU A 185 4.88 -5.21 6.17
CA LEU A 185 3.70 -4.67 6.83
C LEU A 185 3.61 -3.15 6.74
N ALA A 186 4.46 -2.50 5.94
CA ALA A 186 4.52 -1.04 5.79
C ALA A 186 3.87 -0.59 4.47
N PHE A 187 2.94 0.38 4.54
CA PHE A 187 2.19 0.84 3.37
C PHE A 187 3.14 1.46 2.34
N CYS A 188 4.01 2.35 2.81
CA CYS A 188 4.98 3.06 1.97
C CYS A 188 5.96 2.13 1.25
N MET A 189 6.22 0.94 1.79
CA MET A 189 7.15 -0.04 1.21
C MET A 189 6.46 -1.03 0.28
N MET A 190 5.22 -1.43 0.59
CA MET A 190 4.48 -2.40 -0.20
C MET A 190 3.74 -1.79 -1.40
N THR A 191 3.29 -0.54 -1.31
CA THR A 191 2.61 0.14 -2.43
C THR A 191 3.49 0.21 -3.70
N PRO A 192 4.79 0.60 -3.63
CA PRO A 192 5.68 0.53 -4.79
C PRO A 192 5.83 -0.86 -5.40
N VAL A 193 5.72 -1.92 -4.59
CA VAL A 193 5.79 -3.32 -5.07
C VAL A 193 4.53 -3.65 -5.88
N TYR A 194 3.35 -3.36 -5.34
CA TYR A 194 2.08 -3.67 -6.00
C TYR A 194 1.86 -2.83 -7.26
N VAL A 195 2.08 -1.52 -7.18
CA VAL A 195 1.94 -0.61 -8.33
C VAL A 195 3.09 -0.79 -9.32
N GLY A 196 4.29 -1.16 -8.84
CA GLY A 196 5.43 -1.56 -9.66
C GLY A 196 5.12 -2.76 -10.54
N LEU A 197 4.40 -3.75 -10.01
CA LEU A 197 3.89 -4.86 -10.81
C LEU A 197 2.92 -4.35 -11.90
N LEU A 198 1.91 -3.56 -11.53
CA LEU A 198 0.93 -3.05 -12.50
C LEU A 198 1.58 -2.21 -13.61
N THR A 199 2.61 -1.43 -13.30
CA THR A 199 3.31 -0.60 -14.31
C THR A 199 4.03 -1.45 -15.36
N LEU A 200 4.51 -2.65 -15.01
CA LEU A 200 5.05 -3.60 -16.00
C LEU A 200 3.97 -4.10 -16.97
N TYR A 201 2.72 -4.24 -16.52
CA TYR A 201 1.59 -4.72 -17.34
C TYR A 201 0.78 -3.60 -18.02
N TRP A 202 1.19 -2.34 -17.85
CA TRP A 202 0.56 -1.19 -18.51
C TRP A 202 0.67 -1.29 -20.06
N PRO A 203 -0.41 -1.03 -20.83
CA PRO A 203 -1.64 -0.32 -20.47
C PRO A 203 -2.85 -1.18 -20.07
N ARG A 204 -2.74 -2.50 -19.98
CA ARG A 204 -3.90 -3.39 -19.73
C ARG A 204 -4.12 -3.63 -18.24
N VAL A 205 -4.35 -2.53 -17.53
CA VAL A 205 -4.49 -2.50 -16.08
C VAL A 205 -5.66 -1.64 -15.67
N ASN A 206 -6.19 -1.92 -14.48
CA ASN A 206 -7.20 -1.09 -13.86
C ASN A 206 -6.58 0.24 -13.42
N LEU A 207 -6.79 1.27 -14.23
CA LEU A 207 -6.21 2.60 -14.01
C LEU A 207 -6.58 3.21 -12.65
N PRO A 208 -7.84 3.11 -12.17
CA PRO A 208 -8.19 3.51 -10.81
C PRO A 208 -7.35 2.86 -9.70
N ALA A 209 -7.01 1.58 -9.82
CA ALA A 209 -6.21 0.88 -8.79
C ALA A 209 -4.70 1.19 -8.87
N MET A 210 -4.24 1.67 -10.04
CA MET A 210 -2.84 2.07 -10.27
C MET A 210 -2.54 3.50 -9.82
N ARG A 211 -3.53 4.40 -9.88
CA ARG A 211 -3.40 5.84 -9.57
C ARG A 211 -3.49 6.11 -8.08
#